data_AF-A0A0J9E582-F1
#
_entry.id   AF-A0A0J9E582-F1
#
_cell.length_a   1.000
_cell.length_b   1.000
_cell.length_c   1.000
_cell.angle_alpha   90.00
_cell.angle_beta   90.00
_cell.angle_gamma   90.00
#
_symmetry.space_group_name_H-M   'P 1'
#
loop_
_entity.id
_entity.type
_entity.pdbx_description
1 polymer ?
#
loop_
_entity_poly.entity_id
_entity_poly.type
_entity_poly.pdbx_seq_one_letter_code
_entity_poly.pdbx_strand_id
1 'polypeptide(L)'
;MLKHFGRFVIGGRSGKREQAWAVFLLWCAAFVWMSVREAASAPVDGTQAILSAALWPVFINLAAAHGMEWFSTQTRFGADNGGPLE
;
A
#
# COMPACT_ATOMS: atom_id res chain seq x y z
N MET A 1 9.07 5.93 -17.69
CA MET A 1 9.19 5.29 -16.36
C MET A 1 7.93 5.39 -15.51
N LEU A 2 7.39 6.59 -15.25
CA LEU A 2 6.23 6.78 -14.36
C LEU A 2 4.99 5.95 -14.77
N LYS A 3 4.68 5.86 -16.06
CA LYS A 3 3.60 5.00 -16.60
C LYS A 3 3.81 3.49 -16.34
N HIS A 4 5.05 3.02 -16.38
CA HIS A 4 5.36 1.61 -16.12
C HIS A 4 5.33 1.32 -14.63
N PHE A 5 5.80 2.25 -13.79
CA PHE A 5 5.67 2.15 -12.34
C PHE A 5 4.20 2.10 -11.91
N GLY A 6 3.38 3.02 -12.42
CA GLY A 6 1.94 3.01 -12.16
C GLY A 6 1.26 1.71 -12.58
N ARG A 7 1.63 1.12 -13.73
CA ARG A 7 0.98 -0.10 -14.23
C ARG A 7 1.50 -1.40 -13.61
N PHE A 8 2.79 -1.50 -13.30
CA PHE A 8 3.42 -2.74 -12.83
C PHE A 8 3.66 -2.77 -11.33
N VAL A 9 3.77 -1.62 -10.67
CA VAL A 9 4.06 -1.50 -9.23
C VAL A 9 2.82 -1.11 -8.43
N ILE A 10 2.03 -0.16 -8.91
CA ILE A 10 0.82 0.30 -8.21
C ILE A 10 -0.43 -0.46 -8.69
N GLY A 11 -0.56 -0.57 -10.01
CA GLY A 11 -1.69 -1.19 -10.67
C GLY A 11 -1.73 -2.69 -10.41
N GLY A 12 -2.93 -3.18 -10.10
CA GLY A 12 -3.16 -4.59 -9.86
C GLY A 12 -4.50 -5.07 -10.39
N ARG A 13 -4.59 -6.36 -10.71
CA ARG A 13 -5.78 -7.01 -11.30
C ARG A 13 -6.99 -6.98 -10.36
N SER A 14 -6.75 -6.84 -9.05
CA SER A 14 -7.77 -6.91 -8.00
C SER A 14 -8.04 -5.58 -7.28
N GLY A 15 -7.32 -4.50 -7.62
CA GLY A 15 -7.36 -3.22 -6.90
C GLY A 15 -6.73 -3.23 -5.49
N LYS A 16 -6.38 -4.41 -4.93
CA LYS A 16 -5.77 -4.53 -3.58
C LYS A 16 -4.39 -3.86 -3.49
N ARG A 17 -3.60 -3.90 -4.57
CA ARG A 17 -2.32 -3.17 -4.65
C ARG A 17 -2.52 -1.67 -4.64
N GLU A 18 -3.52 -1.16 -5.36
CA GLU A 18 -3.84 0.26 -5.41
C GLU A 18 -4.31 0.76 -4.04
N GLN A 19 -5.16 0.00 -3.35
CA GLN A 19 -5.56 0.28 -1.97
C GLN A 19 -4.35 0.32 -1.03
N ALA A 20 -3.46 -0.68 -1.10
CA ALA A 20 -2.30 -0.76 -0.23
C ALA A 20 -1.32 0.42 -0.46
N TRP A 21 -1.14 0.83 -1.72
CA TRP A 21 -0.37 2.03 -2.05
C TRP A 21 -1.05 3.30 -1.56
N ALA A 22 -2.37 3.43 -1.66
CA ALA A 22 -3.09 4.59 -1.13
C ALA A 22 -2.89 4.73 0.39
N VAL A 23 -2.98 3.61 1.13
CA VAL A 23 -2.73 3.58 2.58
C VAL A 23 -1.28 3.93 2.91
N PHE A 24 -0.30 3.42 2.15
CA PHE A 24 1.11 3.77 2.31
C PHE A 24 1.36 5.26 2.08
N LEU A 25 0.83 5.82 0.99
CA LEU A 25 1.00 7.24 0.66
C LEU A 25 0.32 8.14 1.70
N LEU A 26 -0.83 7.74 2.23
CA LEU A 26 -1.51 8.45 3.31
C LEU A 26 -0.67 8.45 4.58
N TRP A 27 -0.07 7.31 4.95
CA TRP A 27 0.85 7.24 6.08
C TRP A 27 2.09 8.12 5.87
N CYS A 28 2.69 8.13 4.67
CA CYS A 28 3.81 9.02 4.34
C CYS A 28 3.42 10.50 4.49
N ALA A 29 2.25 10.90 3.98
CA ALA A 29 1.78 12.27 4.11
C ALA A 29 1.56 12.68 5.57
N ALA A 30 0.98 11.79 6.38
CA ALA A 30 0.79 12.01 7.81
C ALA A 30 2.13 12.10 8.56
N PHE A 31 3.12 11.30 8.17
CA PHE A 31 4.48 11.37 8.71
C PHE A 31 5.17 12.70 8.38
N VAL A 32 5.12 13.12 7.11
CA VAL A 32 5.65 14.43 6.70
C VAL A 32 4.97 15.57 7.45
N TRP A 33 3.64 15.54 7.59
CA TRP A 33 2.92 16.53 8.37
C TRP A 33 3.37 16.57 9.83
N MET A 34 3.54 15.41 10.47
CA MET A 34 4.05 15.31 11.83
C MET A 34 5.44 15.93 11.95
N SER A 35 6.38 15.59 11.05
CA SER A 35 7.73 16.17 11.05
C SER A 35 7.74 17.69 10.87
N VAL A 36 6.84 18.24 10.04
CA VAL A 36 6.68 19.70 9.88
C VAL A 36 6.18 20.35 11.17
N ARG A 37 5.24 19.70 11.87
CA ARG A 37 4.68 20.20 13.14
C ARG A 37 5.71 20.11 14.27
N GLU A 38 6.49 19.04 14.32
CA GLU A 38 7.61 18.88 15.23
C GLU A 38 8.67 19.98 15.02
N ALA A 39 9.02 20.27 13.76
CA ALA A 39 9.95 21.36 13.41
C ALA A 39 9.41 22.75 13.80
N ALA A 40 8.09 22.91 13.89
CA ALA A 40 7.43 24.12 14.39
C ALA A 40 7.25 24.13 15.92
N SER A 41 7.89 23.20 16.63
CA SER A 41 7.82 23.02 18.09
C SER A 41 6.39 22.76 18.61
N ALA A 42 5.52 22.19 17.79
CA ALA A 42 4.18 21.79 18.22
C ALA A 42 4.25 20.42 18.93
N PRO A 43 3.49 20.22 20.03
CA PRO A 43 3.44 18.93 20.71
C PRO A 43 2.77 17.88 19.82
N VAL A 44 3.51 16.80 19.48
CA VAL A 44 3.06 15.74 18.56
C VAL A 44 3.26 14.32 19.09
N ASP A 45 3.58 14.15 20.38
CA ASP A 45 3.95 12.85 20.98
C ASP A 45 2.94 11.74 20.69
N GLY A 46 1.63 12.03 20.83
CA GLY A 46 0.58 11.07 20.51
C GLY A 46 0.51 10.72 19.01
N THR A 47 0.75 11.70 18.14
CA THR A 47 0.79 11.48 16.68
C THR A 47 2.00 10.63 16.30
N GLN A 48 3.16 10.90 16.89
CA GLN A 48 4.38 10.12 16.67
C GLN A 48 4.21 8.67 17.13
N ALA A 49 3.61 8.44 18.28
CA ALA A 49 3.33 7.10 18.78
C ALA A 49 2.40 6.30 17.84
N ILE A 50 1.31 6.94 17.36
CA ILE A 50 0.38 6.31 16.41
C ILE A 50 1.08 5.99 15.09
N LEU A 51 1.83 6.94 14.52
CA LEU A 51 2.51 6.73 13.24
C LEU A 51 3.59 5.66 13.33
N SER A 52 4.31 5.61 14.45
CA SER A 52 5.33 4.59 14.71
C SER A 52 4.70 3.20 14.86
N ALA A 53 3.58 3.10 15.58
CA ALA A 53 2.83 1.84 15.70
C ALA A 53 2.22 1.39 14.35
N ALA A 54 1.78 2.34 13.53
CA ALA A 54 1.19 2.07 12.20
C ALA A 54 2.22 1.66 11.14
N LEU A 55 3.51 1.91 11.37
CA LEU A 55 4.61 1.57 10.45
C LEU A 55 4.52 0.11 9.98
N TRP A 56 4.59 -0.82 10.92
CA TRP A 56 4.60 -2.25 10.59
C TRP A 56 3.34 -2.73 9.86
N PRO A 57 2.12 -2.42 10.34
CA PRO A 57 0.90 -2.74 9.61
C PRO A 57 0.87 -2.22 8.16
N VAL A 58 1.33 -0.98 7.92
CA VAL A 58 1.36 -0.38 6.58
C VAL A 58 2.31 -1.12 5.65
N PHE A 59 3.53 -1.44 6.12
CA PHE A 59 4.51 -2.20 5.33
C PHE A 59 4.05 -3.65 5.08
N ILE A 60 3.50 -4.32 6.09
CA ILE A 60 2.96 -5.67 5.95
C ILE A 60 1.80 -5.69 4.95
N ASN A 61 0.90 -4.70 5.01
CA ASN A 61 -0.21 -4.59 4.06
C ASN A 61 0.30 -4.41 2.62
N LEU A 62 1.31 -3.57 2.42
CA LEU A 62 1.91 -3.37 1.10
C LEU A 62 2.57 -4.65 0.57
N ALA A 63 3.34 -5.34 1.42
CA ALA A 63 3.99 -6.60 1.06
C ALA A 63 2.97 -7.72 0.78
N ALA A 64 1.95 -7.86 1.63
CA ALA A 64 0.90 -8.87 1.48
C ALA A 64 0.06 -8.63 0.23
N ALA A 65 -0.29 -7.37 -0.10
CA ALA A 65 -1.02 -7.06 -1.32
C ALA A 65 -0.24 -7.44 -2.59
N HIS A 66 1.09 -7.23 -2.59
CA HIS A 66 1.96 -7.67 -3.68
C HIS A 66 2.12 -9.19 -3.73
N GLY A 67 2.34 -9.81 -2.57
CA GLY A 67 2.52 -11.26 -2.45
C GLY A 67 1.27 -12.04 -2.87
N MET A 68 0.09 -11.62 -2.41
CA MET A 68 -1.18 -12.25 -2.78
C MET A 68 -1.48 -12.12 -4.27
N GLU A 69 -1.14 -10.98 -4.88
CA GLU A 69 -1.40 -10.78 -6.30
C GLU A 69 -0.41 -11.56 -7.18
N TRP A 70 0.85 -11.62 -6.77
CA TRP A 70 1.83 -12.53 -7.39
C TRP A 70 1.38 -13.99 -7.26
N PHE A 71 0.97 -14.42 -6.07
CA PHE A 71 0.51 -15.78 -5.82
C PHE A 71 -0.72 -16.14 -6.66
N SER A 72 -1.74 -15.27 -6.72
CA SER A 72 -2.92 -15.46 -7.56
C SER A 72 -2.57 -15.56 -9.05
N THR A 73 -1.56 -14.79 -9.50
CA THR A 73 -1.06 -14.87 -10.89
C THR A 73 -0.41 -16.21 -11.19
N GLN A 74 0.38 -16.77 -10.26
CA GLN A 74 1.03 -18.08 -10.45
C GLN A 74 0.05 -19.25 -10.35
N THR A 75 -0.91 -19.16 -9.45
CA THR A 75 -1.79 -20.29 -9.09
C THR A 75 -3.15 -20.27 -9.81
N ARG A 76 -3.48 -19.20 -10.53
CA ARG A 76 -4.83 -18.93 -11.08
C ARG A 76 -5.95 -18.99 -10.03
N PHE A 77 -5.60 -18.96 -8.75
CA PHE A 77 -6.54 -19.05 -7.65
C PHE A 77 -7.37 -17.76 -7.60
N GLY A 78 -8.70 -17.89 -7.66
CA GLY A 78 -9.63 -16.75 -7.80
C GLY A 78 -9.85 -16.25 -9.23
N ALA A 79 -9.45 -17.00 -10.27
CA ALA A 79 -9.98 -16.82 -11.61
C ALA A 79 -11.35 -17.51 -11.71
N ASP A 80 -12.42 -16.79 -11.39
CA ASP A 80 -13.78 -17.31 -11.57
C ASP A 80 -14.12 -17.46 -13.06
N ASN A 81 -14.49 -18.69 -13.44
CA ASN A 81 -15.60 -19.05 -14.34
C ASN A 81 -16.07 -17.95 -15.33
N GLY A 82 -15.41 -17.79 -16.48
CA GLY A 82 -15.86 -16.78 -17.45
C GLY A 82 -15.23 -16.83 -18.84
N GLY A 83 -15.16 -18.00 -19.47
CA GLY A 83 -14.89 -18.10 -20.91
C GLY A 83 -14.28 -19.43 -21.33
N PRO A 84 -14.76 -20.07 -22.41
CA PRO A 84 -14.27 -21.38 -22.83
C PRO A 84 -12.81 -21.26 -23.26
N LEU A 85 -12.00 -22.21 -22.80
CA LEU A 85 -10.69 -22.46 -23.37
C LEU A 85 -10.93 -23.16 -24.71
N GLU A 86 -10.58 -22.49 -25.80
CA GLU A 86 -10.19 -23.16 -27.06
C GLU A 86 -8.95 -24.03 -26.83
#